data_AF-A0AAP0CVD2-F1
#
_entry.id   AF-A0AAP0CVD2-F1
#
_cell.length_a   1.000
_cell.length_b   1.000
_cell.length_c   1.000
_cell.angle_alpha   90.00
_cell.angle_beta   90.00
_cell.angle_gamma   90.00
#
_symmetry.space_group_name_H-M   'P 1'
#
loop_
_entity.id
_entity.type
_entity.pdbx_description
1 polymer ?
#
loop_
_entity_poly.entity_id
_entity_poly.type
_entity_poly.pdbx_seq_one_letter_code
_entity_poly.pdbx_strand_id
1 'polypeptide(L)'
;MAVEDTKNVQVEPECQPELPLKEDEKAIVPVEPLFPEEKPTDDSKALSIVEKKEEVCEEKPADGSANRDDVLAKVATEKKEALIKAWEESEKSKAENKAQQKLSSIGAWENSKKAELEAELKKMEEDLEKKKAMYIEKMKNKIVLIHKKAEEKKALTEAKRGEELLKAEEMAAKCRATGEAPKKLLGWF
;
A
#
# COMPACT_ATOMS: atom_id res chain seq x y z
N MET A 1 14.99 50.99 -50.22
CA MET A 1 13.95 51.54 -49.32
C MET A 1 13.02 50.37 -49.03
N ALA A 2 12.80 49.89 -47.82
CA ALA A 2 12.82 50.52 -46.52
C ALA A 2 13.23 49.49 -45.43
N VAL A 3 14.16 49.96 -44.59
CA VAL A 3 14.33 49.81 -43.14
C VAL A 3 14.03 48.47 -42.45
N GLU A 4 15.07 48.05 -41.72
CA GLU A 4 15.11 47.10 -40.61
C GLU A 4 14.02 47.38 -39.56
N ASP A 5 13.64 46.36 -38.79
CA ASP A 5 13.41 46.55 -37.36
C ASP A 5 13.78 45.28 -36.58
N THR A 6 14.92 45.37 -35.90
CA THR A 6 15.33 44.51 -34.81
C THR A 6 14.79 45.09 -33.50
N LYS A 7 14.05 44.31 -32.71
CA LYS A 7 13.78 44.59 -31.29
C LYS A 7 13.14 43.37 -30.65
N ASN A 8 13.34 42.99 -29.40
CA ASN A 8 14.41 43.03 -28.42
C ASN A 8 13.96 42.02 -27.35
N VAL A 9 14.92 41.49 -26.60
CA VAL A 9 14.73 40.50 -25.53
C VAL A 9 13.94 41.10 -24.35
N GLN A 10 13.02 40.33 -23.79
CA GLN A 10 12.45 40.52 -22.45
C GLN A 10 12.19 39.11 -21.88
N VAL A 11 13.15 38.52 -21.18
CA VAL A 11 13.32 38.50 -19.70
C VAL A 11 12.05 38.07 -18.97
N GLU A 12 12.20 36.93 -18.30
CA GLU A 12 11.28 36.20 -17.41
C GLU A 12 10.65 37.07 -16.30
N PRO A 13 9.59 36.56 -15.63
CA PRO A 13 9.88 36.01 -14.31
C PRO A 13 9.28 34.61 -14.10
N GLU A 14 10.18 33.66 -13.87
CA GLU A 14 10.24 32.80 -12.69
C GLU A 14 8.91 32.49 -11.98
N CYS A 15 8.37 31.29 -12.22
CA CYS A 15 7.31 30.70 -11.39
C CYS A 15 7.97 29.78 -10.36
N GLN A 16 8.19 30.31 -9.15
CA GLN A 16 8.69 29.55 -8.01
C GLN A 16 7.61 28.60 -7.48
N PRO A 17 7.94 27.35 -7.14
CA PRO A 17 7.08 26.53 -6.29
C PRO A 17 7.40 26.79 -4.82
N GLU A 18 6.51 27.53 -4.14
CA GLU A 18 6.47 27.59 -2.68
C GLU A 18 5.91 26.29 -2.08
N LEU A 19 6.63 25.74 -1.10
CA LEU A 19 6.15 24.88 -0.01
C LEU A 19 6.70 25.49 1.30
N PRO A 20 6.10 25.30 2.49
CA PRO A 20 5.03 24.35 2.85
C PRO A 20 3.87 24.94 3.70
N LEU A 21 2.65 24.47 3.50
CA LEU A 21 1.56 24.67 4.46
C LEU A 21 1.70 23.67 5.62
N LYS A 22 1.89 24.23 6.83
CA LYS A 22 1.58 23.60 8.11
C LYS A 22 0.12 23.89 8.42
N GLU A 23 -0.64 22.87 8.80
CA GLU A 23 -1.98 22.90 9.42
C GLU A 23 -2.34 21.41 9.58
N ASP A 24 -2.80 20.83 10.69
CA ASP A 24 -2.97 21.25 12.07
C ASP A 24 -3.02 19.93 12.87
N GLU A 25 -2.39 19.92 14.05
CA GLU A 25 -2.61 18.88 15.06
C GLU A 25 -4.08 18.91 15.50
N LYS A 26 -4.87 17.92 15.09
CA LYS A 26 -6.12 17.60 15.77
C LYS A 26 -5.93 16.32 16.57
N ALA A 27 -5.71 16.53 17.87
CA ALA A 27 -5.67 15.53 18.91
C ALA A 27 -6.86 14.57 18.79
N ILE A 28 -6.56 13.29 18.54
CA ILE A 28 -7.53 12.21 18.66
C ILE A 28 -7.51 11.77 20.12
N VAL A 29 -8.53 12.21 20.84
CA VAL A 29 -8.91 11.73 22.17
C VAL A 29 -9.04 10.21 22.12
N PRO A 30 -8.34 9.43 22.98
CA PRO A 30 -8.64 8.02 23.16
C PRO A 30 -10.03 7.89 23.78
N VAL A 31 -11.02 7.48 22.98
CA VAL A 31 -12.33 7.05 23.50
C VAL A 31 -12.15 5.64 24.03
N GLU A 32 -12.01 5.53 25.36
CA GLU A 32 -12.12 4.25 26.09
C GLU A 32 -13.52 3.63 25.85
N PRO A 33 -13.61 2.33 25.53
CA PRO A 33 -14.89 1.63 25.51
C PRO A 33 -15.40 1.41 26.94
N LEU A 34 -16.55 1.99 27.27
CA LEU A 34 -17.34 1.68 28.46
C LEU A 34 -17.75 0.20 28.45
N PHE A 35 -17.21 -0.58 29.38
CA PHE A 35 -17.72 -1.90 29.75
C PHE A 35 -18.72 -1.76 30.91
N PRO A 36 -19.91 -2.38 30.87
CA PRO A 36 -20.78 -2.50 32.04
C PRO A 36 -20.19 -3.50 33.05
N GLU A 37 -19.92 -3.03 34.27
CA GLU A 37 -19.59 -3.83 35.46
C GLU A 37 -20.74 -4.75 35.88
N GLU A 38 -20.44 -6.01 36.22
CA GLU A 38 -21.25 -6.81 37.13
C GLU A 38 -20.38 -7.36 38.29
N LYS A 39 -20.94 -7.24 39.50
CA LYS A 39 -20.32 -7.49 40.82
C LYS A 39 -20.19 -8.98 41.19
N PRO A 40 -19.34 -9.34 42.17
CA PRO A 40 -19.05 -10.72 42.54
C PRO A 40 -20.11 -11.28 43.51
N THR A 41 -20.45 -12.56 43.36
CA THR A 41 -21.13 -13.34 44.40
C THR A 41 -20.16 -14.33 45.02
N ASP A 42 -19.77 -13.97 46.24
CA ASP A 42 -19.26 -14.82 47.31
C ASP A 42 -20.27 -15.91 47.67
N ASP A 43 -19.80 -17.13 47.89
CA ASP A 43 -20.36 -18.00 48.91
C ASP A 43 -19.32 -19.05 49.31
N SER A 44 -18.50 -18.67 50.29
CA SER A 44 -17.85 -19.61 51.18
C SER A 44 -18.89 -20.38 52.00
N LYS A 45 -18.93 -21.72 51.88
CA LYS A 45 -19.49 -22.54 52.97
C LYS A 45 -18.76 -23.87 53.16
N ALA A 46 -18.16 -23.94 54.35
CA ALA A 46 -17.44 -25.04 54.95
C ALA A 46 -18.36 -26.20 55.42
N LEU A 47 -17.71 -27.32 55.80
CA LEU A 47 -17.91 -28.23 56.96
C LEU A 47 -17.41 -29.63 56.53
N SER A 48 -16.22 -30.11 56.88
CA SER A 48 -15.73 -30.62 58.17
C SER A 48 -16.44 -31.86 58.74
N ILE A 49 -15.65 -32.93 58.89
CA ILE A 49 -15.62 -33.91 60.00
C ILE A 49 -16.59 -35.11 59.95
N VAL A 50 -16.06 -36.34 59.90
CA VAL A 50 -15.87 -37.27 61.04
C VAL A 50 -15.28 -38.59 60.51
N GLU A 51 -14.15 -38.95 61.10
CA GLU A 51 -13.56 -40.29 61.13
C GLU A 51 -14.41 -41.21 62.02
N LYS A 52 -14.89 -42.35 61.50
CA LYS A 52 -15.32 -43.48 62.34
C LYS A 52 -15.00 -44.82 61.70
N LYS A 53 -14.14 -45.54 62.41
CA LYS A 53 -13.67 -46.92 62.23
C LYS A 53 -14.73 -47.93 62.66
N GLU A 54 -14.50 -49.20 62.27
CA GLU A 54 -15.13 -50.46 62.69
C GLU A 54 -16.34 -50.84 61.80
N GLU A 55 -16.55 -52.06 61.34
CA GLU A 55 -16.13 -53.38 61.82
C GLU A 55 -16.34 -54.42 60.69
N VAL A 56 -15.56 -55.51 60.70
CA VAL A 56 -15.74 -56.69 59.85
C VAL A 56 -16.99 -57.45 60.31
N CYS A 57 -17.88 -57.84 59.38
CA CYS A 57 -18.87 -58.88 59.65
C CYS A 57 -19.12 -59.73 58.40
N GLU A 58 -19.29 -61.02 58.66
CA GLU A 58 -19.15 -62.17 57.77
C GLU A 58 -20.20 -62.28 56.66
N GLU A 59 -19.82 -63.02 55.62
CA GLU A 59 -20.66 -63.47 54.52
C GLU A 59 -21.93 -64.20 55.01
N LYS A 60 -23.06 -63.80 54.43
CA LYS A 60 -24.18 -64.69 54.11
C LYS A 60 -24.61 -64.41 52.68
N PRO A 61 -24.97 -65.43 51.87
CA PRO A 61 -25.47 -65.19 50.52
C PRO A 61 -26.90 -64.68 50.61
N ALA A 62 -27.04 -63.36 50.80
CA ALA A 62 -28.28 -62.66 50.59
C ALA A 62 -28.46 -62.47 49.09
N ASP A 63 -29.35 -63.29 48.54
CA ASP A 63 -30.43 -62.82 47.68
C ASP A 63 -30.02 -61.87 46.55
N GLY A 64 -29.98 -62.39 45.32
CA GLY A 64 -29.62 -61.65 44.10
C GLY A 64 -30.49 -60.43 43.74
N SER A 65 -31.40 -60.02 44.64
CA SER A 65 -32.23 -58.82 44.54
C SER A 65 -31.50 -57.54 44.95
N ALA A 66 -30.77 -57.52 46.07
CA ALA A 66 -30.11 -56.29 46.58
C ALA A 66 -29.02 -55.77 45.63
N ASN A 67 -28.24 -56.68 45.04
CA ASN A 67 -27.22 -56.34 44.03
C ASN A 67 -27.83 -55.73 42.76
N ARG A 68 -29.07 -56.06 42.40
CA ARG A 68 -29.73 -55.51 41.21
C ARG A 68 -30.17 -54.07 41.43
N ASP A 69 -30.70 -53.76 42.61
CA ASP A 69 -31.13 -52.41 42.97
C ASP A 69 -29.92 -51.45 43.05
N ASP A 70 -28.79 -51.91 43.58
CA ASP A 70 -27.53 -51.15 43.60
C ASP A 70 -26.99 -50.89 42.18
N VAL A 71 -27.06 -51.88 41.29
CA VAL A 71 -26.66 -51.72 39.88
C VAL A 71 -27.62 -50.77 39.15
N LEU A 72 -28.93 -50.87 39.39
CA LEU A 72 -29.92 -49.95 38.82
C LEU A 72 -29.73 -48.51 39.32
N ALA A 73 -29.39 -48.32 40.60
CA ALA A 73 -29.07 -47.01 41.17
C ALA A 73 -27.82 -46.41 40.51
N LYS A 74 -26.76 -47.21 40.30
CA LYS A 74 -25.54 -46.77 39.59
C LYS A 74 -25.82 -46.39 38.14
N VAL A 75 -26.58 -47.20 37.41
CA VAL A 75 -26.98 -46.88 36.04
C VAL A 75 -27.83 -45.60 36.00
N ALA A 76 -28.71 -45.39 36.98
CA ALA A 76 -29.51 -44.17 37.07
C ALA A 76 -28.65 -42.92 37.38
N THR A 77 -27.62 -43.04 38.22
CA THR A 77 -26.68 -41.94 38.48
C THR A 77 -25.82 -41.65 37.26
N GLU A 78 -25.29 -42.68 36.60
CA GLU A 78 -24.50 -42.54 35.36
C GLU A 78 -25.32 -41.87 34.25
N LYS A 79 -26.61 -42.24 34.11
CA LYS A 79 -27.51 -41.59 33.16
C LYS A 79 -27.70 -40.10 33.48
N LYS A 80 -27.87 -39.73 34.75
CA LYS A 80 -27.99 -38.34 35.17
C LYS A 80 -26.71 -37.56 34.89
N GLU A 81 -25.56 -38.12 35.24
CA GLU A 81 -24.25 -37.52 34.97
C GLU A 81 -24.00 -37.33 33.47
N ALA A 82 -24.35 -38.32 32.65
CA ALA A 82 -24.23 -38.22 31.19
C ALA A 82 -25.10 -37.08 30.62
N LEU A 83 -26.34 -36.92 31.12
CA LEU A 83 -27.21 -35.81 30.72
C LEU A 83 -26.67 -34.45 31.16
N ILE A 84 -26.15 -34.34 32.39
CA ILE A 84 -25.53 -33.09 32.89
C ILE A 84 -24.30 -32.73 32.04
N LYS A 85 -23.41 -33.70 31.78
CA LYS A 85 -22.23 -33.50 30.92
C LYS A 85 -22.61 -33.07 29.50
N ALA A 86 -23.62 -33.71 28.90
CA ALA A 86 -24.08 -33.33 27.57
C ALA A 86 -24.68 -31.91 27.54
N TRP A 87 -25.41 -31.51 28.58
CA TRP A 87 -25.94 -30.16 28.71
C TRP A 87 -24.82 -29.13 28.91
N GLU A 88 -23.87 -29.41 29.81
CA GLU A 88 -22.69 -28.57 30.05
C GLU A 88 -21.88 -28.37 28.77
N GLU A 89 -21.61 -29.44 28.03
CA GLU A 89 -20.87 -29.37 26.77
C GLU A 89 -21.64 -28.55 25.71
N SER A 90 -22.98 -28.70 25.63
CA SER A 90 -23.81 -27.86 24.77
C SER A 90 -23.71 -26.37 25.14
N GLU A 91 -23.73 -26.02 26.43
CA GLU A 91 -23.59 -24.64 26.87
C GLU A 91 -22.19 -24.08 26.59
N LYS A 92 -21.13 -24.87 26.82
CA LYS A 92 -19.76 -24.52 26.44
C LYS A 92 -19.63 -24.28 24.94
N SER A 93 -20.16 -25.18 24.11
CA SER A 93 -20.14 -25.06 22.66
C SER A 93 -20.85 -23.79 22.18
N LYS A 94 -21.99 -23.42 22.78
CA LYS A 94 -22.67 -22.15 22.48
C LYS A 94 -21.82 -20.94 22.83
N ALA A 95 -21.14 -20.94 23.98
CA ALA A 95 -20.25 -19.84 24.37
C ALA A 95 -19.05 -19.73 23.41
N GLU A 96 -18.42 -20.85 23.06
CA GLU A 96 -17.31 -20.91 22.13
C GLU A 96 -17.71 -20.42 20.73
N ASN A 97 -18.86 -20.87 20.21
CA ASN A 97 -19.33 -20.43 18.90
C ASN A 97 -19.55 -18.91 18.85
N LYS A 98 -20.13 -18.33 19.90
CA LYS A 98 -20.29 -16.87 20.02
C LYS A 98 -18.93 -16.16 20.04
N ALA A 99 -17.96 -16.68 20.80
CA ALA A 99 -16.61 -16.13 20.84
C ALA A 99 -15.94 -16.19 19.47
N GLN A 100 -15.98 -17.34 18.79
CA GLN A 100 -15.42 -17.52 17.44
C GLN A 100 -16.07 -16.59 16.42
N GLN A 101 -17.39 -16.38 16.49
CA GLN A 101 -18.08 -15.42 15.62
C GLN A 101 -17.56 -13.98 15.84
N LYS A 102 -17.37 -13.57 17.10
CA LYS A 102 -16.83 -12.26 17.44
C LYS A 102 -15.38 -12.10 16.97
N LEU A 103 -14.52 -13.08 17.23
CA LEU A 103 -13.14 -13.08 16.77
C LEU A 103 -13.05 -13.01 15.24
N SER A 104 -13.87 -13.79 14.54
CA SER A 104 -13.92 -13.75 13.08
C SER A 104 -14.39 -12.39 12.56
N SER A 105 -15.36 -11.78 13.23
CA SER A 105 -15.84 -10.43 12.88
C SER A 105 -14.77 -9.36 13.07
N ILE A 106 -14.02 -9.44 14.17
CA ILE A 106 -12.89 -8.54 14.45
C ILE A 106 -11.80 -8.73 13.39
N GLY A 107 -11.39 -9.97 13.11
CA GLY A 107 -10.37 -10.25 12.10
C GLY A 107 -10.78 -9.79 10.69
N ALA A 108 -12.05 -9.95 10.32
CA ALA A 108 -12.57 -9.43 9.04
C ALA A 108 -12.51 -7.89 8.98
N TRP A 109 -12.86 -7.21 10.07
CA TRP A 109 -12.80 -5.75 10.15
C TRP A 109 -11.36 -5.23 10.09
N GLU A 110 -10.43 -5.85 10.82
CA GLU A 110 -9.00 -5.53 10.77
C GLU A 110 -8.44 -5.70 9.36
N ASN A 111 -8.76 -6.83 8.70
CA ASN A 111 -8.33 -7.08 7.34
C ASN A 111 -8.91 -6.05 6.35
N SER A 112 -10.17 -5.63 6.54
CA SER A 112 -10.75 -4.56 5.74
C SER A 112 -10.03 -3.23 5.91
N LYS A 113 -9.67 -2.87 7.15
CA LYS A 113 -8.94 -1.62 7.44
C LYS A 113 -7.51 -1.66 6.91
N LYS A 114 -6.85 -2.81 7.00
CA LYS A 114 -5.53 -3.03 6.40
C LYS A 114 -5.57 -2.90 4.88
N ALA A 115 -6.55 -3.52 4.23
CA ALA A 115 -6.70 -3.44 2.78
C ALA A 115 -7.00 -2.01 2.29
N GLU A 116 -7.76 -1.23 3.06
CA GLU A 116 -8.02 0.20 2.78
C GLU A 116 -6.71 1.00 2.76
N LEU A 117 -5.86 0.85 3.79
CA LEU A 117 -4.57 1.52 3.85
C LEU A 117 -3.58 1.06 2.77
N GLU A 118 -3.55 -0.24 2.47
CA GLU A 118 -2.72 -0.79 1.39
C GLU A 118 -3.13 -0.23 0.02
N ALA A 119 -4.44 -0.04 -0.21
CA ALA A 119 -4.93 0.58 -1.44
C ALA A 119 -4.52 2.06 -1.55
N GLU A 120 -4.58 2.81 -0.45
CA GLU A 120 -4.10 4.21 -0.42
C GLU A 120 -2.60 4.30 -0.69
N LEU A 121 -1.80 3.43 -0.08
CA LEU A 121 -0.36 3.34 -0.32
C LEU A 121 -0.07 3.07 -1.80
N LYS A 122 -0.73 2.07 -2.38
CA LYS A 122 -0.56 1.73 -3.80
C LYS A 122 -0.94 2.89 -4.72
N LYS A 123 -2.01 3.62 -4.42
CA LYS A 123 -2.40 4.81 -5.18
C LYS A 123 -1.32 5.89 -5.15
N MET A 124 -0.71 6.14 -3.98
CA MET A 124 0.39 7.10 -3.86
C MET A 124 1.63 6.66 -4.65
N GLU A 125 1.96 5.37 -4.63
CA GLU A 125 3.07 4.81 -5.42
C GLU A 125 2.83 4.98 -6.93
N GLU A 126 1.63 4.69 -7.41
CA GLU A 126 1.26 4.88 -8.82
C GLU A 126 1.36 6.35 -9.24
N ASP A 127 0.92 7.28 -8.41
CA ASP A 127 1.00 8.71 -8.71
C ASP A 127 2.45 9.23 -8.71
N LEU A 128 3.31 8.69 -7.83
CA LEU A 128 4.74 8.97 -7.87
C LEU A 128 5.41 8.45 -9.14
N GLU A 129 5.09 7.22 -9.57
CA GLU A 129 5.67 6.65 -10.79
C GLU A 129 5.19 7.41 -12.04
N LYS A 130 3.91 7.84 -12.09
CA LYS A 130 3.40 8.73 -13.15
C LYS A 130 4.19 10.04 -13.22
N LYS A 131 4.37 10.72 -12.08
CA LYS A 131 5.15 11.98 -12.02
C LYS A 131 6.57 11.76 -12.52
N LYS A 132 7.23 10.70 -12.07
CA LYS A 132 8.59 10.34 -12.49
C LYS A 132 8.67 10.11 -14.00
N ALA A 133 7.73 9.36 -14.59
CA ALA A 133 7.65 9.14 -16.03
C ALA A 133 7.48 10.45 -16.80
N MET A 134 6.57 11.33 -16.35
CA MET A 134 6.36 12.66 -16.96
C MET A 134 7.64 13.51 -16.94
N TYR A 135 8.39 13.53 -15.83
CA TYR A 135 9.65 14.28 -15.77
C TYR A 135 10.71 13.71 -16.69
N ILE A 136 10.85 12.38 -16.76
CA ILE A 136 11.77 11.72 -17.68
C ILE A 136 11.44 12.09 -19.13
N GLU A 137 10.17 12.04 -19.52
CA GLU A 137 9.72 12.43 -20.85
C GLU A 137 10.01 13.91 -21.14
N LYS A 138 9.71 14.81 -20.19
CA LYS A 138 10.02 16.24 -20.32
C LYS A 138 11.51 16.49 -20.58
N MET A 139 12.39 15.75 -19.90
CA MET A 139 13.84 15.88 -20.11
C MET A 139 14.28 15.31 -21.45
N LYS A 140 13.72 14.16 -21.88
CA LYS A 140 13.97 13.62 -23.23
C LYS A 140 13.54 14.59 -24.32
N ASN A 141 12.37 15.22 -24.18
CA ASN A 141 11.88 16.21 -25.14
C ASN A 141 12.82 17.43 -25.23
N LYS A 142 13.37 17.91 -24.10
CA LYS A 142 14.38 18.97 -24.10
C LYS A 142 15.65 18.56 -24.86
N ILE A 143 16.12 17.33 -24.67
CA ILE A 143 17.28 16.79 -25.41
C ILE A 143 16.99 16.77 -26.91
N VAL A 144 15.82 16.31 -27.32
CA VAL A 144 15.40 16.31 -28.74
C VAL A 144 15.36 17.72 -29.31
N LEU A 145 14.85 18.71 -28.57
CA LEU A 145 14.85 20.12 -29.01
C LEU A 145 16.27 20.67 -29.20
N ILE A 146 17.20 20.34 -28.30
CA ILE A 146 18.60 20.72 -28.43
C ILE A 146 19.21 20.09 -29.69
N HIS A 147 18.95 18.80 -29.92
CA HIS A 147 19.44 18.09 -31.09
C HIS A 147 18.90 18.71 -32.38
N LYS A 148 17.58 18.92 -32.46
CA LYS A 148 16.91 19.56 -33.59
C LYS A 148 17.52 20.93 -33.90
N LYS A 149 17.71 21.78 -32.88
CA LYS A 149 18.33 23.11 -33.05
C LYS A 149 19.79 23.02 -33.54
N ALA A 150 20.53 22.01 -33.11
CA ALA A 150 21.88 21.78 -33.59
C ALA A 150 21.90 21.32 -35.06
N GLU A 151 20.99 20.44 -35.45
CA GLU A 151 20.82 19.99 -36.84
C GLU A 151 20.38 21.13 -37.76
N GLU A 152 19.45 21.98 -37.34
CA GLU A 152 19.04 23.19 -38.08
C GLU A 152 20.24 24.10 -38.36
N LYS A 153 21.12 24.31 -37.36
CA LYS A 153 22.36 25.09 -37.56
C LYS A 153 23.33 24.41 -38.53
N LYS A 154 23.49 23.09 -38.44
CA LYS A 154 24.34 22.33 -39.38
C LYS A 154 23.82 22.44 -40.81
N ALA A 155 22.51 22.27 -41.01
CA ALA A 155 21.86 22.39 -42.31
C ALA A 155 22.04 23.81 -42.90
N LEU A 156 21.90 24.86 -42.08
CA LEU A 156 22.14 26.24 -42.52
C LEU A 156 23.59 26.45 -42.98
N THR A 157 24.56 25.95 -42.22
CA THR A 157 25.98 26.06 -42.57
C THR A 157 26.29 25.32 -43.86
N GLU A 158 25.75 24.10 -44.04
CA GLU A 158 25.96 23.33 -45.27
C GLU A 158 25.29 24.00 -46.48
N ALA A 159 24.11 24.60 -46.31
CA ALA A 159 23.47 25.37 -47.37
C ALA A 159 24.33 26.58 -47.80
N LYS A 160 24.90 27.33 -46.84
CA LYS A 160 25.81 28.44 -47.15
C LYS A 160 27.09 27.98 -47.85
N ARG A 161 27.68 26.87 -47.38
CA ARG A 161 28.84 26.25 -48.04
C ARG A 161 28.51 25.86 -49.48
N GLY A 162 27.35 25.26 -49.73
CA GLY A 162 26.90 24.93 -51.08
C GLY A 162 26.71 26.16 -51.96
N GLU A 163 26.12 27.24 -51.43
CA GLU A 163 25.97 28.51 -52.14
C GLU A 163 27.32 29.13 -52.53
N GLU A 164 28.30 29.14 -51.61
CA GLU A 164 29.64 29.66 -51.88
C GLU A 164 30.38 28.84 -52.95
N LEU A 165 30.25 27.51 -52.91
CA LEU A 165 30.81 26.63 -53.93
C LEU A 165 30.19 26.90 -55.31
N LEU A 166 28.86 26.99 -55.40
CA LEU A 166 28.18 27.31 -56.65
C LEU A 166 28.61 28.67 -57.20
N LYS A 167 28.71 29.71 -56.36
CA LYS A 167 29.23 31.03 -56.79
C LYS A 167 30.66 30.95 -57.32
N ALA A 168 31.52 30.17 -56.68
CA ALA A 168 32.89 29.97 -57.15
C ALA A 168 32.93 29.24 -58.50
N GLU A 169 32.09 28.22 -58.69
CA GLU A 169 31.94 27.48 -59.94
C GLU A 169 31.40 28.38 -61.06
N GLU A 170 30.36 29.17 -60.80
CA GLU A 170 29.80 30.14 -61.75
C GLU A 170 30.86 31.17 -62.18
N MET A 171 31.63 31.71 -61.22
CA MET A 171 32.71 32.64 -61.52
C MET A 171 33.83 31.99 -62.33
N ALA A 172 34.22 30.75 -61.98
CA ALA A 172 35.21 30.00 -62.74
C ALA A 172 34.73 29.73 -64.18
N ALA A 173 33.47 29.34 -64.35
CA ALA A 173 32.86 29.13 -65.67
C ALA A 173 32.84 30.42 -66.49
N LYS A 174 32.48 31.56 -65.87
CA LYS A 174 32.53 32.88 -66.51
C LYS A 174 33.95 33.24 -66.97
N CYS A 175 34.96 33.07 -66.11
CA CYS A 175 36.36 33.29 -66.45
C CYS A 175 36.83 32.41 -67.61
N ARG A 176 36.47 31.12 -67.61
CA ARG A 176 36.78 30.21 -68.73
C ARG A 176 36.12 30.64 -70.04
N ALA A 177 34.91 31.19 -69.99
CA ALA A 177 34.18 31.65 -71.17
C ALA A 177 34.73 32.97 -71.74
N THR A 178 35.13 33.92 -70.89
CA THR A 178 35.63 35.24 -71.33
C THR A 178 37.15 35.29 -71.53
N GLY A 179 37.90 34.31 -71.01
CA GLY A 179 39.36 34.30 -71.02
C GLY A 179 40.01 35.23 -69.99
N GLU A 180 39.22 35.85 -69.11
CA GLU A 180 39.73 36.71 -68.04
C GLU A 180 40.19 35.88 -66.83
N ALA A 181 41.38 36.19 -66.29
CA ALA A 181 41.87 35.57 -65.06
C ALA A 181 41.03 36.00 -63.84
N PRO A 182 40.83 35.13 -62.83
CA PRO A 182 40.10 35.49 -61.61
C PRO A 182 40.72 36.70 -60.91
N LYS A 183 39.90 37.71 -60.61
CA LYS A 183 40.37 39.00 -60.04
C LYS A 183 40.72 38.92 -58.55
N LYS A 184 40.34 37.84 -57.85
CA LYS A 184 40.68 37.56 -56.45
C LYS A 184 41.48 36.25 -56.38
N LEU A 185 42.79 36.32 -56.56
CA LEU A 185 43.66 35.14 -56.61
C LEU A 185 44.35 34.80 -55.27
N LEU A 186 44.31 35.66 -54.25
CA LEU A 186 44.97 35.38 -52.97
C LEU A 186 44.16 35.98 -51.82
N GLY A 187 43.49 35.13 -51.05
CA GLY A 187 43.02 35.42 -49.70
C GLY A 187 43.48 34.29 -48.81
N TRP A 188 44.40 34.59 -47.88
CA TRP A 188 45.01 33.66 -46.93
C TRP A 188 43.96 32.89 -46.12
N PHE A 189 44.24 31.61 -45.85
CA PHE A 189 43.42 30.68 -45.06
C PHE A 189 43.04 31.21 -43.68
#